data_AF-A0A8T5KIW7-F1
#
_entry.id   AF-A0A8T5KIW7-F1
#
_cell.length_a   1.000
_cell.length_b   1.000
_cell.length_c   1.000
_cell.angle_alpha   90.00
_cell.angle_beta   90.00
_cell.angle_gamma   90.00
#
_symmetry.space_group_name_H-M   'P 1'
#
loop_
_entity.id
_entity.type
_entity.pdbx_description
1 polymer ?
#
loop_
_entity_poly.entity_id
_entity_poly.type
_entity_poly.pdbx_seq_one_letter_code
_entity_poly.pdbx_strand_id
1 'polypeptide(L)'
;MCCRREVGPDLQRIRKTHFPHGGKHTMSRKELKNLFKLSHKVSVYVPTLQQSGEAVKDGWVETTAALLSKLFGGSTSSDCVGYWILASGKLQREAVKLVFSYAEKITDDAVDAVYQHSLSMKSACNQEAVAIEIDGELYFV
;
A
#
# COMPACT_ATOMS: atom_id res chain seq x y z
N MET A 1 -8.24 -6.84 4.31
CA MET A 1 -9.09 -7.24 3.18
C MET A 1 -10.53 -6.90 3.54
N CYS A 2 -11.09 -5.81 3.03
CA CYS A 2 -12.51 -5.49 3.25
C CYS A 2 -13.10 -4.97 1.93
N CYS A 3 -13.56 -5.92 1.12
CA CYS A 3 -14.34 -5.65 -0.07
C CYS A 3 -15.78 -5.38 0.39
N ARG A 4 -16.17 -4.11 0.52
CA ARG A 4 -17.59 -3.72 0.57
C ARG A 4 -17.89 -2.93 -0.70
N ARG A 5 -18.41 -3.61 -1.71
CA ARG A 5 -19.28 -2.98 -2.71
C ARG A 5 -20.65 -3.65 -2.58
N GLU A 6 -21.65 -2.79 -2.57
CA GLU A 6 -23.06 -3.12 -2.47
C GLU A 6 -23.46 -4.10 -3.59
N VAL A 7 -24.11 -5.19 -3.19
CA VAL A 7 -24.60 -6.24 -4.09
C VAL A 7 -25.88 -5.77 -4.74
N GLY A 8 -25.80 -5.36 -6.01
CA GLY A 8 -26.95 -5.26 -6.91
C GLY A 8 -27.52 -6.65 -7.27
N PRO A 9 -28.75 -6.75 -7.78
CA PRO A 9 -29.53 -7.99 -7.78
C PRO A 9 -29.13 -9.06 -8.83
N ASP A 10 -27.99 -8.94 -9.51
CA ASP A 10 -27.63 -9.82 -10.64
C ASP A 10 -26.77 -11.03 -10.25
N LEU A 11 -27.02 -11.60 -9.06
CA LEU A 11 -26.26 -12.72 -8.49
C LEU A 11 -26.85 -14.10 -8.80
N GLN A 12 -27.74 -14.21 -9.80
CA GLN A 12 -28.36 -15.48 -10.19
C GLN A 12 -27.66 -16.22 -11.34
N ARG A 13 -26.49 -15.75 -11.81
CA ARG A 13 -25.74 -16.44 -12.88
C ARG A 13 -24.39 -17.02 -12.47
N ILE A 14 -24.14 -17.22 -11.19
CA ILE A 14 -23.05 -18.11 -10.73
C ILE A 14 -23.58 -19.54 -10.84
N ARG A 15 -23.44 -20.12 -12.02
CA ARG A 15 -23.75 -21.53 -12.28
C ARG A 15 -23.02 -22.39 -11.24
N LYS A 16 -23.79 -23.27 -10.59
CA LYS A 16 -23.37 -24.33 -9.68
C LYS A 16 -22.02 -24.94 -10.11
N THR A 17 -20.92 -24.54 -9.48
CA THR A 17 -19.70 -25.34 -9.50
C THR A 17 -19.91 -26.47 -8.52
N HIS A 18 -20.23 -27.65 -9.06
CA HIS A 18 -20.16 -28.90 -8.32
C HIS A 18 -18.72 -29.05 -7.79
N PHE A 19 -18.54 -28.95 -6.47
CA PHE A 19 -17.24 -29.21 -5.84
C PHE A 19 -17.08 -30.73 -5.72
N PRO A 20 -16.19 -31.37 -6.50
CA PRO A 20 -15.99 -32.80 -6.39
C PRO A 20 -15.23 -33.11 -5.10
N HIS A 21 -15.59 -34.22 -4.46
CA HIS A 21 -14.93 -34.72 -3.26
C HIS A 21 -13.48 -35.15 -3.57
N GLY A 22 -12.53 -34.73 -2.73
CA GLY A 22 -11.36 -35.54 -2.36
C GLY A 22 -10.18 -35.70 -3.33
N GLY A 23 -10.07 -34.93 -4.41
CA GLY A 23 -8.86 -34.91 -5.25
C GLY A 23 -7.88 -33.81 -4.82
N LYS A 24 -6.57 -34.11 -4.70
CA LYS A 24 -5.54 -33.07 -4.53
C LYS A 24 -5.48 -32.21 -5.80
N HIS A 25 -6.24 -31.12 -5.84
CA HIS A 25 -6.17 -30.13 -6.91
C HIS A 25 -4.96 -29.22 -6.68
N THR A 26 -3.86 -29.47 -7.39
CA THR A 26 -2.66 -28.64 -7.33
C THR A 26 -2.80 -27.47 -8.30
N MET A 27 -2.90 -26.23 -7.79
CA MET A 27 -2.84 -25.02 -8.62
C MET A 27 -1.46 -24.85 -9.27
N SER A 28 -1.42 -24.62 -10.57
CA SER A 28 -0.22 -24.35 -11.35
C SER A 28 -0.06 -22.87 -11.68
N ARG A 29 1.17 -22.44 -12.01
CA ARG A 29 1.44 -21.07 -12.49
C ARG A 29 0.63 -20.71 -13.75
N LYS A 30 0.27 -21.70 -14.58
CA LYS A 30 -0.53 -21.48 -15.79
C LYS A 30 -1.96 -21.10 -15.44
N GLU A 31 -2.54 -21.72 -14.42
CA GLU A 31 -3.90 -21.41 -13.96
C GLU A 31 -3.98 -20.05 -13.26
N LEU A 32 -2.92 -19.62 -12.57
CA LEU A 32 -2.84 -18.26 -12.00
C LEU A 32 -2.95 -17.15 -13.07
N LYS A 33 -2.47 -17.40 -14.30
CA LYS A 33 -2.55 -16.42 -15.40
C LYS A 33 -3.99 -16.13 -15.83
N ASN A 34 -4.92 -17.03 -15.53
CA ASN A 34 -6.33 -16.88 -15.87
C ASN A 34 -7.12 -16.15 -14.79
N LEU A 35 -6.48 -15.82 -13.65
CA LEU A 35 -7.10 -15.04 -12.58
C LEU A 35 -6.94 -13.55 -12.84
N PHE A 36 -7.87 -12.77 -12.31
CA PHE A 36 -7.70 -11.32 -12.24
C PHE A 36 -6.48 -11.00 -11.37
N LYS A 37 -5.56 -10.21 -11.91
CA LYS A 37 -4.32 -9.82 -11.23
C LYS A 37 -4.18 -8.30 -11.18
N LEU A 38 -3.64 -7.84 -10.08
CA LEU A 38 -3.18 -6.47 -9.92
C LEU A 38 -1.66 -6.49 -10.16
N SER A 39 -1.22 -5.91 -11.28
CA SER A 39 0.17 -6.07 -11.75
C SER A 39 1.12 -5.01 -11.21
N HIS A 40 0.59 -3.97 -10.56
CA HIS A 40 1.37 -2.87 -10.03
C HIS A 40 1.28 -2.82 -8.50
N LYS A 41 2.28 -2.21 -7.88
CA LYS A 41 2.31 -1.96 -6.43
C LYS A 41 2.77 -0.53 -6.15
N VAL A 42 2.01 0.15 -5.30
CA VAL A 42 2.39 1.46 -4.74
C VAL A 42 2.51 1.30 -3.24
N SER A 43 3.61 1.78 -2.67
CA SER A 43 3.85 1.77 -1.22
C SER A 43 4.30 3.15 -0.75
N VAL A 44 3.85 3.55 0.43
CA VAL A 44 4.26 4.77 1.11
C VAL A 44 4.78 4.40 2.50
N TYR A 45 5.95 4.91 2.84
CA TYR A 45 6.60 4.69 4.14
C TYR A 45 6.21 5.83 5.06
N VAL A 46 5.19 5.58 5.89
CA VAL A 46 4.62 6.58 6.78
C VAL A 46 5.46 6.67 8.06
N PRO A 47 6.03 7.84 8.41
CA PRO A 47 6.77 8.03 9.64
C PRO A 47 5.83 7.94 10.84
N THR A 48 6.31 7.31 11.93
CA THR A 48 5.57 7.29 13.19
C THR A 48 6.11 8.30 14.20
N LEU A 49 7.32 8.81 13.95
CA LEU A 49 7.98 9.84 14.74
C LEU A 49 8.26 11.07 13.87
N GLN A 50 8.34 12.23 14.50
CA GLN A 50 8.90 13.44 13.90
C GLN A 50 10.42 13.36 13.96
N GLN A 51 11.13 14.24 13.25
CA GLN A 51 12.60 14.33 13.35
C GLN A 51 13.10 14.61 14.77
N SER A 52 12.29 15.25 15.62
CA SER A 52 12.59 15.46 17.04
C SER A 52 12.54 14.19 17.89
N GLY A 53 12.01 13.08 17.34
CA GLY A 53 11.75 11.83 18.05
C GLY A 53 10.39 11.76 18.76
N GLU A 54 9.61 12.84 18.72
CA GLU A 54 8.23 12.82 19.24
C GLU A 54 7.31 12.03 18.32
N ALA A 55 6.28 11.39 18.87
CA ALA A 55 5.27 10.74 18.05
C ALA A 55 4.57 11.74 17.11
N VAL A 56 4.33 11.31 15.88
CA VAL A 56 3.47 12.06 14.96
C VAL A 56 2.04 12.00 15.52
N LYS A 57 1.43 13.16 15.73
CA LYS A 57 0.09 13.27 16.35
C LYS A 57 -1.05 12.93 15.38
N ASP A 58 -0.78 13.04 14.09
CA ASP A 58 -1.77 12.96 13.03
C ASP A 58 -1.90 11.53 12.50
N GLY A 59 -3.13 11.11 12.21
CA GLY A 59 -3.48 9.77 11.68
C GLY A 59 -3.05 9.56 10.23
N TRP A 60 -1.77 9.80 9.93
CA TRP A 60 -1.19 9.69 8.59
C TRP A 60 -1.27 8.28 8.02
N VAL A 61 -1.26 7.26 8.89
CA VAL A 61 -1.41 5.86 8.46
C VAL A 61 -2.81 5.66 7.87
N GLU A 62 -3.84 6.14 8.56
CA GLU A 62 -5.24 6.05 8.16
C GLU A 62 -5.52 6.91 6.93
N THR A 63 -5.00 8.14 6.85
CA THR A 63 -5.20 9.00 5.68
C THR A 63 -4.48 8.45 4.45
N THR A 64 -3.27 7.89 4.61
CA THR A 64 -2.56 7.19 3.53
C THR A 64 -3.32 5.94 3.09
N ALA A 65 -3.80 5.14 4.03
CA ALA A 65 -4.60 3.96 3.73
C ALA A 65 -5.90 4.32 2.98
N ALA A 66 -6.58 5.37 3.41
CA ALA A 66 -7.78 5.88 2.76
C ALA A 66 -7.49 6.39 1.33
N LEU A 67 -6.39 7.13 1.14
CA LEU A 67 -5.96 7.61 -0.17
C LEU A 67 -5.68 6.43 -1.12
N LEU A 68 -4.82 5.50 -0.74
CA LEU A 68 -4.48 4.34 -1.57
C LEU A 68 -5.72 3.47 -1.84
N SER A 69 -6.59 3.30 -0.84
CA SER A 69 -7.86 2.59 -1.02
C SER A 69 -8.78 3.26 -2.03
N LYS A 70 -8.86 4.60 -2.02
CA LYS A 70 -9.66 5.36 -2.98
C LYS A 70 -9.09 5.25 -4.40
N LEU A 71 -7.77 5.29 -4.54
CA LEU A 71 -7.09 5.22 -5.85
C LEU A 71 -7.10 3.81 -6.44
N PHE A 72 -6.89 2.79 -5.61
CA PHE A 72 -6.52 1.44 -6.09
C PHE A 72 -7.47 0.33 -5.61
N GLY A 73 -8.53 0.67 -4.87
CA GLY A 73 -9.58 -0.27 -4.47
C GLY A 73 -9.32 -1.01 -3.14
N GLY A 74 -8.21 -0.71 -2.47
CA GLY A 74 -7.91 -1.17 -1.11
C GLY A 74 -6.51 -0.73 -0.69
N SER A 75 -6.13 -1.02 0.55
CA SER A 75 -4.76 -0.87 1.02
C SER A 75 -4.49 -1.84 2.17
N THR A 76 -3.22 -2.07 2.47
CA THR A 76 -2.76 -2.84 3.62
C THR A 76 -1.63 -2.09 4.28
N SER A 77 -1.55 -2.14 5.61
CA SER A 77 -0.44 -1.60 6.38
C SER A 77 0.35 -2.73 7.04
N SER A 78 1.68 -2.57 7.12
CA SER A 78 2.56 -3.42 7.92
C SER A 78 3.49 -2.56 8.77
N ASP A 79 3.84 -3.07 9.95
CA ASP A 79 4.95 -2.53 10.72
C ASP A 79 6.27 -2.80 9.99
N CYS A 80 7.14 -1.80 9.94
CA CYS A 80 8.51 -1.94 9.46
C CYS A 80 9.47 -1.03 10.24
N VAL A 81 10.77 -1.24 10.02
CA VAL A 81 11.83 -0.46 10.65
C VAL A 81 12.76 0.03 9.55
N GLY A 82 12.91 1.35 9.47
CA GLY A 82 13.87 2.00 8.58
C GLY A 82 15.22 2.15 9.26
N TYR A 83 16.28 2.03 8.47
CA TYR A 83 17.66 2.26 8.90
C TYR A 83 18.38 3.15 7.89
N TRP A 84 19.08 4.17 8.36
CA TRP A 84 19.92 5.02 7.52
C TRP A 84 21.08 5.61 8.31
N ILE A 85 22.09 6.11 7.61
CA ILE A 85 23.24 6.77 8.21
C ILE A 85 23.00 8.27 8.23
N LEU A 86 23.04 8.88 9.41
CA LEU A 86 22.99 10.33 9.57
C LEU A 86 24.29 10.96 9.03
N ALA A 87 24.28 12.26 8.75
CA ALA A 87 25.50 13.01 8.38
C ALA A 87 26.64 12.88 9.43
N SER A 88 26.29 12.59 10.70
CA SER A 88 27.23 12.32 11.78
C SER A 88 27.90 10.93 11.71
N GLY A 89 27.51 10.07 10.77
CA GLY A 89 27.97 8.68 10.65
C GLY A 89 27.25 7.69 11.56
N LYS A 90 26.30 8.15 12.39
CA LYS A 90 25.52 7.27 13.29
C LYS A 90 24.37 6.58 12.54
N LEU A 91 24.13 5.32 12.88
CA LEU A 91 22.97 4.56 12.42
C LEU A 91 21.71 5.08 13.10
N GLN A 92 20.80 5.64 12.32
CA GLN A 92 19.44 5.95 12.73
C GLN A 92 18.56 4.72 12.51
N ARG A 93 17.69 4.45 13.48
CA ARG A 93 16.67 3.40 13.43
C ARG A 93 15.32 4.04 13.71
N GLU A 94 14.35 3.84 12.84
CA GLU A 94 13.02 4.44 13.02
C GLU A 94 11.91 3.44 12.79
N ALA A 95 10.89 3.48 13.66
CA ALA A 95 9.66 2.75 13.45
C ALA A 95 8.83 3.47 12.36
N VAL A 96 8.43 2.72 11.34
CA VAL A 96 7.66 3.23 10.21
C VAL A 96 6.50 2.29 9.92
N LYS A 97 5.44 2.83 9.33
CA LYS A 97 4.30 2.04 8.82
C LYS A 97 4.37 2.01 7.30
N LEU A 98 4.57 0.83 6.73
CA LEU A 98 4.46 0.64 5.29
C LEU A 98 2.99 0.50 4.93
N VAL A 99 2.43 1.48 4.20
CA VAL A 99 1.07 1.41 3.67
C VAL A 99 1.17 1.19 2.17
N PHE A 100 0.58 0.11 1.67
CA PHE A 100 0.68 -0.25 0.27
C PHE A 100 -0.66 -0.67 -0.33
N SER A 101 -0.77 -0.56 -1.65
CA SER A 101 -1.83 -1.15 -2.44
C SER A 101 -1.27 -1.82 -3.69
N TYR A 102 -1.96 -2.88 -4.12
CA TYR A 102 -1.82 -3.39 -5.47
C TYR A 102 -2.83 -2.70 -6.39
N ALA A 103 -2.46 -2.48 -7.64
CA ALA A 103 -3.30 -1.80 -8.63
C ALA A 103 -3.30 -2.53 -9.97
N GLU A 104 -4.41 -2.42 -10.70
CA GLU A 104 -4.51 -2.91 -12.07
C GLU A 104 -3.75 -2.00 -13.04
N LYS A 105 -3.78 -0.69 -12.77
CA LYS A 105 -3.10 0.37 -13.51
C LYS A 105 -2.70 1.50 -12.55
N ILE A 106 -1.67 2.25 -12.92
CA ILE A 106 -1.26 3.49 -12.25
C ILE A 106 -1.38 4.61 -13.28
N THR A 107 -2.12 5.68 -12.95
CA THR A 107 -2.27 6.86 -13.80
C THR A 107 -1.44 8.02 -13.26
N ASP A 108 -1.08 8.98 -14.10
CA ASP A 108 -0.32 10.17 -13.68
C ASP A 108 -1.03 10.94 -12.56
N ASP A 109 -2.36 11.08 -12.61
CA ASP A 109 -3.15 11.68 -11.53
C ASP A 109 -3.01 10.93 -10.19
N ALA A 110 -2.89 9.60 -10.24
CA ALA A 110 -2.70 8.80 -9.03
C ALA A 110 -1.28 8.96 -8.48
N VAL A 111 -0.29 9.07 -9.37
CA VAL A 111 1.11 9.37 -8.99
C VAL A 111 1.18 10.75 -8.34
N ASP A 112 0.61 11.79 -8.96
CA ASP A 112 0.58 13.14 -8.40
C ASP A 112 -0.15 13.17 -7.05
N ALA A 113 -1.31 12.52 -6.93
CA ALA A 113 -2.02 12.46 -5.65
C ALA A 113 -1.18 11.83 -4.52
N VAL A 114 -0.45 10.74 -4.80
CA VAL A 114 0.46 10.10 -3.83
C VAL A 114 1.66 11.00 -3.51
N TYR A 115 2.19 11.70 -4.51
CA TYR A 115 3.28 12.67 -4.34
C TYR A 115 2.87 13.87 -3.47
N GLN A 116 1.74 14.53 -3.78
CA GLN A 116 1.24 15.68 -3.01
C GLN A 116 0.91 15.30 -1.57
N HIS A 117 0.34 14.10 -1.36
CA HIS A 117 0.10 13.57 -0.02
C HIS A 117 1.42 13.37 0.75
N SER A 118 2.44 12.83 0.09
CA SER A 118 3.76 12.62 0.69
C SER A 118 4.49 13.93 1.00
N LEU A 119 4.37 14.95 0.15
CA LEU A 119 4.87 16.31 0.42
C LEU A 119 4.20 16.94 1.65
N SER A 120 2.88 16.78 1.76
CA SER A 120 2.10 17.29 2.88
C SER A 120 2.54 16.60 4.18
N MET A 121 2.67 15.26 4.14
CA MET A 121 3.13 14.45 5.26
C MET A 121 4.56 14.81 5.68
N LYS A 122 5.48 14.96 4.72
CA LYS A 122 6.86 15.39 4.97
C LYS A 122 6.90 16.68 5.77
N SER A 123 6.15 17.68 5.30
CA SER A 123 6.09 19.01 5.91
C SER A 123 5.48 18.97 7.31
N ALA A 124 4.35 18.26 7.47
CA ALA A 124 3.63 18.18 8.75
C ALA A 124 4.41 17.39 9.82
N CYS A 125 5.13 16.35 9.43
CA CYS A 125 5.93 15.52 10.34
C CYS A 125 7.36 16.06 10.57
N ASN A 126 7.70 17.21 9.95
CA ASN A 126 9.05 17.78 9.95
C ASN A 126 10.12 16.73 9.56
N GLN A 127 9.88 16.00 8.47
CA GLN A 127 10.78 14.97 7.97
C GLN A 127 11.66 15.50 6.84
N GLU A 128 12.91 15.03 6.77
CA GLU A 128 13.81 15.37 5.66
C GLU A 128 13.36 14.75 4.34
N ALA A 129 12.73 13.57 4.41
CA ALA A 129 12.13 12.90 3.27
C ALA A 129 11.01 11.93 3.69
N VAL A 130 10.08 11.67 2.77
CA VAL A 130 9.13 10.56 2.83
C VAL A 130 9.39 9.64 1.63
N ALA A 131 9.48 8.33 1.87
CA ALA A 131 9.74 7.38 0.80
C ALA A 131 8.44 6.85 0.16
N ILE A 132 8.44 6.78 -1.16
CA ILE A 132 7.39 6.16 -1.99
C ILE A 132 8.03 5.08 -2.84
N GLU A 133 7.44 3.90 -2.91
CA GLU A 133 7.86 2.81 -3.81
C GLU A 133 6.78 2.58 -4.88
N ILE A 134 7.16 2.63 -6.15
CA ILE A 134 6.28 2.27 -7.28
C ILE A 134 6.98 1.18 -8.09
N ASP A 135 6.35 0.01 -8.19
CA ASP A 135 6.84 -1.16 -8.93
C ASP A 135 8.31 -1.55 -8.64
N GLY A 136 8.73 -1.36 -7.38
CA GLY A 136 10.06 -1.71 -6.89
C GLY A 136 11.10 -0.60 -7.03
N GLU A 137 10.74 0.55 -7.58
CA GLU A 137 11.58 1.75 -7.58
C GLU A 137 11.21 2.65 -6.40
N LEU A 138 12.22 3.00 -5.58
CA LEU A 138 12.05 3.84 -4.40
C LEU A 138 12.42 5.29 -4.71
N TYR A 139 11.54 6.21 -4.33
CA TYR A 139 11.65 7.65 -4.52
C TYR A 139 11.58 8.35 -3.16
N PHE A 140 12.43 9.37 -2.95
CA PHE A 140 12.41 10.21 -1.76
C PHE A 140 11.77 11.56 -2.11
N VAL A 141 10.68 11.88 -1.42
CA VAL A 141 9.94 13.14 -1.53
C VAL A 141 10.34 14.09 -0.42
#